data_AF-A0A0F9A5M0-F1
#
_entry.id   AF-A0A0F9A5M0-F1
#
_cell.length_a   1.000
_cell.length_b   1.000
_cell.length_c   1.000
_cell.angle_alpha   90.00
_cell.angle_beta   90.00
_cell.angle_gamma   90.00
#
_symmetry.space_group_name_H-M   'P 1'
#
loop_
_entity.id
_entity.type
_entity.pdbx_description
1 polymer ?
#
loop_
_entity_poly.entity_id
_entity_poly.type
_entity_poly.pdbx_seq_one_letter_code
_entity_poly.pdbx_strand_id
1 'polypeptide(L)'
;LFNRIETGIVVKNYIGANFVDFYDFYEHWSAYDLEHAIRNEMPDGPWVTGSYMVRSMDGHDKLHGIILALDEIQMVMSELLIWFNAVPPWLRYLEQATHVLTSLPMIGRFVAYEIVTDLRHTHLLKQSRDILTWANPGPGARRGINRIFGHSLKALVSDEYANECMLDLLEESYDLCAKWGWDDFEMRDIEHCLCETDKYLRVKNGEGRPRAKNKWRNSFNG
;
A
#
# COMPACT_ATOMS: atom_id res chain seq x y z
N LEU A 1 3.12 4.78 7.21
CA LEU A 1 4.42 5.46 7.00
C LEU A 1 5.58 4.75 7.69
N PHE A 2 5.41 4.27 8.93
CA PHE A 2 6.35 3.32 9.54
C PHE A 2 6.08 1.91 9.00
N ASN A 3 7.13 1.21 8.60
CA ASN A 3 7.10 -0.10 7.93
C ASN A 3 8.09 -1.09 8.58
N ARG A 4 8.46 -0.80 9.83
CA ARG A 4 9.27 -1.64 10.71
C ARG A 4 8.41 -2.01 11.93
N ILE A 5 8.37 -3.30 12.27
CA ILE A 5 7.51 -3.81 13.35
C ILE A 5 7.90 -3.18 14.68
N GLU A 6 9.20 -3.12 14.98
CA GLU A 6 9.71 -2.58 16.24
C GLU A 6 9.34 -1.11 16.42
N THR A 7 9.43 -0.32 15.34
CA THR A 7 8.98 1.08 15.36
C THR A 7 7.47 1.17 15.53
N GLY A 8 6.69 0.29 14.90
CA GLY A 8 5.24 0.19 15.11
C GLY A 8 4.86 -0.13 16.56
N ILE A 9 5.65 -0.97 17.25
CA ILE A 9 5.45 -1.28 18.68
C ILE A 9 5.69 -0.03 19.54
N VAL A 10 6.76 0.71 19.30
CA VAL A 10 7.05 1.96 20.03
C VAL A 10 5.93 2.98 19.81
N VAL A 11 5.49 3.19 18.56
CA VAL A 11 4.38 4.08 18.23
C VAL A 11 3.09 3.64 18.95
N LYS A 12 2.77 2.34 18.94
CA LYS A 12 1.59 1.81 19.61
C LYS A 12 1.64 2.05 21.12
N ASN A 13 2.78 1.79 21.76
CA ASN A 13 2.95 1.98 23.20
C ASN A 13 2.87 3.46 23.57
N TYR A 14 3.51 4.34 22.78
CA TYR A 14 3.38 5.78 22.93
C TYR A 14 1.92 6.22 22.84
N ILE A 15 1.17 5.76 21.82
CA ILE A 15 -0.24 6.14 21.67
C ILE A 15 -1.06 5.66 22.87
N GLY A 16 -0.93 4.39 23.25
CA GLY A 16 -1.72 3.81 24.35
C GLY A 16 -1.38 4.36 25.74
N ALA A 17 -0.19 4.94 25.92
CA ALA A 17 0.21 5.56 27.19
C ALA A 17 -0.23 7.03 27.31
N ASN A 18 -0.43 7.73 26.18
CA ASN A 18 -0.64 9.17 26.16
C ASN A 18 -2.03 9.60 25.70
N PHE A 19 -2.82 8.72 25.08
CA PHE A 19 -4.13 9.07 24.55
C PHE A 19 -5.19 8.03 24.92
N VAL A 20 -6.39 8.51 25.19
CA VAL A 20 -7.53 7.68 25.64
C VAL A 20 -8.22 7.01 24.47
N ASP A 21 -8.31 7.69 23.33
CA ASP A 21 -8.90 7.17 22.09
C ASP A 21 -8.29 7.83 20.84
N PHE A 22 -8.86 7.52 19.67
CA PHE A 22 -8.40 8.07 18.39
C PHE A 22 -8.62 9.58 18.26
N TYR A 23 -9.70 10.12 18.82
CA TYR A 23 -9.99 11.55 18.72
C TYR A 23 -9.04 12.35 19.60
N ASP A 24 -8.79 11.86 20.82
CA ASP A 24 -7.81 12.43 21.73
C ASP A 24 -6.40 12.41 21.13
N PHE A 25 -6.01 11.28 20.52
CA PHE A 25 -4.78 11.21 19.72
C PHE A 25 -4.79 12.23 18.57
N TYR A 26 -5.84 12.26 17.76
CA TYR A 26 -5.92 13.14 16.60
C TYR A 26 -5.82 14.63 16.93
N GLU A 27 -6.42 15.06 18.05
CA GLU A 27 -6.43 16.45 18.48
C GLU A 27 -5.15 16.87 19.18
N HIS A 28 -4.51 15.97 19.93
CA HIS A 28 -3.43 16.33 20.86
C HIS A 28 -2.06 15.75 20.52
N TRP A 29 -1.94 14.85 19.53
CA TRP A 29 -0.63 14.33 19.16
C TRP A 29 0.30 15.42 18.60
N SER A 30 1.59 15.16 18.73
CA SER A 30 2.66 16.06 18.33
C SER A 30 3.74 15.25 17.63
N ALA A 31 4.10 15.69 16.42
CA ALA A 31 5.24 15.16 15.68
C ALA A 31 6.51 15.12 16.53
N TYR A 32 6.78 16.20 17.25
CA TYR A 32 7.96 16.32 18.10
C TYR A 32 7.98 15.27 19.22
N ASP A 33 6.86 15.09 19.91
CA ASP A 33 6.78 14.16 21.04
C ASP A 33 6.85 12.70 20.57
N LEU A 34 6.23 12.40 19.42
CA LEU A 34 6.34 11.09 18.78
C LEU A 34 7.78 10.81 18.31
N GLU A 35 8.47 11.80 17.73
CA GLU A 35 9.87 11.69 17.33
C GLU A 35 10.75 11.39 18.55
N HIS A 36 10.55 12.15 19.62
CA HIS A 36 11.31 12.01 20.85
C HIS A 36 11.10 10.62 21.47
N ALA A 37 9.86 10.14 21.53
CA ALA A 37 9.54 8.80 22.01
C ALA A 37 10.24 7.70 21.19
N ILE A 38 10.21 7.82 19.85
CA ILE A 38 10.88 6.85 18.96
C ILE A 38 12.40 6.88 19.15
N ARG A 39 13.01 8.06 19.25
CA ARG A 39 14.46 8.21 19.41
C ARG A 39 14.95 7.74 20.78
N ASN A 40 14.15 7.93 21.84
CA ASN A 40 14.50 7.47 23.18
C ASN A 40 14.51 5.93 23.28
N GLU A 41 13.51 5.27 22.70
CA GLU A 41 13.39 3.79 22.71
C GLU A 41 14.29 3.12 21.65
N MET A 42 14.57 3.82 20.54
CA MET A 42 15.33 3.30 19.40
C MET A 42 16.40 4.30 18.92
N PRO A 43 17.43 4.63 19.72
CA PRO A 43 18.38 5.71 19.40
C PRO A 43 19.16 5.50 18.11
N ASP A 44 19.55 4.26 17.81
CA ASP A 44 20.43 3.94 16.67
C ASP A 44 19.67 3.59 15.37
N GLY A 45 18.33 3.49 15.42
CA GLY A 45 17.52 3.04 14.29
C GLY A 45 17.80 1.59 13.85
N PRO A 46 17.55 1.24 12.57
CA PRO A 46 16.81 2.00 11.56
C PRO A 46 15.31 2.10 11.91
N TRP A 47 14.69 3.28 11.84
CA TRP A 47 13.27 3.44 12.22
C TRP A 47 12.27 3.03 11.13
N VAL A 48 12.76 2.88 9.90
CA VAL A 48 11.98 2.42 8.76
C VAL A 48 12.82 1.46 7.94
N THR A 49 12.13 0.53 7.27
CA THR A 49 12.67 -0.35 6.24
C THR A 49 12.50 0.28 4.85
N GLY A 50 13.03 -0.39 3.81
CA GLY A 50 12.82 0.01 2.42
C GLY A 50 11.43 -0.37 1.85
N SER A 51 10.56 -0.98 2.65
CA SER A 51 9.23 -1.41 2.21
C SER A 51 8.33 -0.21 1.89
N TYR A 52 7.41 -0.34 0.95
CA TYR A 52 6.50 0.74 0.52
C TYR A 52 7.15 2.01 -0.06
N MET A 53 8.49 2.07 -0.23
CA MET A 53 9.19 3.24 -0.81
C MET A 53 8.72 4.60 -0.25
N VAL A 54 8.45 4.64 1.05
CA VAL A 54 7.98 5.85 1.74
C VAL A 54 8.99 6.97 1.46
N ARG A 55 8.55 8.07 0.82
CA ARG A 55 9.42 9.24 0.59
C ARG A 55 9.69 9.92 1.94
N SER A 56 10.69 10.77 2.02
CA SER A 56 10.89 11.67 3.16
C SER A 56 11.17 13.04 2.58
N MET A 57 10.85 14.11 3.31
CA MET A 57 11.17 15.44 2.84
C MET A 57 12.67 15.59 2.60
N ASP A 58 13.01 16.29 1.52
CA ASP A 58 14.40 16.55 1.16
C ASP A 58 15.04 17.45 2.23
N GLY A 59 16.31 17.19 2.55
CA GLY A 59 17.06 17.97 3.55
C GLY A 59 16.87 17.53 5.01
N HIS A 60 16.04 16.53 5.28
CA HIS A 60 15.82 15.96 6.61
C HIS A 60 16.25 14.49 6.69
N ASP A 61 16.60 14.03 7.89
CA ASP A 61 16.78 12.59 8.10
C ASP A 61 15.44 11.84 7.92
N LYS A 62 15.55 10.52 7.71
CA LYS A 62 14.39 9.70 7.31
C LYS A 62 13.25 9.73 8.32
N LEU A 63 13.55 9.75 9.62
CA LEU A 63 12.55 9.76 10.68
C LEU A 63 11.87 11.13 10.72
N HIS A 64 12.67 12.19 10.83
CA HIS A 64 12.16 13.54 10.92
C HIS A 64 11.32 13.94 9.69
N GLY A 65 11.80 13.59 8.48
CA GLY A 65 11.07 13.86 7.24
C GLY A 65 9.76 13.05 7.11
N ILE A 66 9.63 11.89 7.77
CA ILE A 66 8.35 11.16 7.83
C ILE A 66 7.40 11.82 8.83
N ILE A 67 7.93 12.29 9.95
CA ILE A 67 7.16 12.90 11.02
C ILE A 67 6.56 14.23 10.59
N LEU A 68 7.34 15.09 9.93
CA LEU A 68 6.80 16.32 9.35
C LEU A 68 5.69 16.06 8.32
N ALA A 69 5.78 14.95 7.57
CA ALA A 69 4.72 14.59 6.64
C ALA A 69 3.45 14.11 7.36
N LEU A 70 3.55 13.56 8.57
CA LEU A 70 2.38 13.26 9.39
C LEU A 70 1.66 14.54 9.82
N ASP A 71 2.40 15.61 10.15
CA ASP A 71 1.79 16.92 10.45
C ASP A 71 1.03 17.46 9.24
N GLU A 72 1.64 17.45 8.06
CA GLU A 72 0.97 17.92 6.84
C GLU A 72 -0.26 17.07 6.49
N ILE A 73 -0.18 15.74 6.70
CA ILE A 73 -1.33 14.84 6.53
C ILE A 73 -2.42 15.14 7.54
N GLN A 74 -2.09 15.46 8.80
CA GLN A 74 -3.08 15.84 9.81
C GLN A 74 -3.83 17.11 9.39
N MET A 75 -3.14 18.11 8.84
CA MET A 75 -3.76 19.37 8.40
C MET A 75 -4.89 19.15 7.37
N VAL A 76 -4.76 18.12 6.54
CA VAL A 76 -5.73 17.78 5.48
C VAL A 76 -6.61 16.58 5.82
N MET A 77 -6.39 15.93 6.98
CA MET A 77 -7.14 14.75 7.40
C MET A 77 -8.63 15.06 7.59
N SER A 78 -8.95 16.27 8.06
CA SER A 78 -10.33 16.75 8.15
C SER A 78 -11.03 16.74 6.79
N GLU A 79 -10.35 17.15 5.71
CA GLU A 79 -10.90 17.14 4.36
C GLU A 79 -11.10 15.71 3.83
N LEU A 80 -10.14 14.82 4.11
CA LEU A 80 -10.28 13.38 3.81
C LEU A 80 -11.49 12.77 4.52
N LEU A 81 -11.62 13.03 5.82
CA LEU A 81 -12.73 12.56 6.63
C LEU A 81 -14.05 13.14 6.15
N ILE A 82 -14.09 14.41 5.73
CA ILE A 82 -15.27 15.01 5.09
C ILE A 82 -15.60 14.27 3.81
N TRP A 83 -14.63 13.99 2.93
CA TRP A 83 -14.89 13.24 1.70
C TRP A 83 -15.45 11.84 1.99
N PHE A 84 -14.83 11.11 2.93
CA PHE A 84 -15.33 9.81 3.36
C PHE A 84 -16.73 9.93 3.96
N ASN A 85 -17.03 10.91 4.81
CA ASN A 85 -18.34 11.02 5.46
C ASN A 85 -19.44 11.60 4.55
N ALA A 86 -19.09 12.41 3.56
CA ALA A 86 -20.02 13.04 2.63
C ALA A 86 -20.54 12.06 1.56
N VAL A 87 -19.73 11.06 1.20
CA VAL A 87 -20.11 10.04 0.21
C VAL A 87 -20.53 8.76 0.94
N PRO A 88 -21.77 8.28 0.74
CA PRO A 88 -22.19 6.99 1.28
C PRO A 88 -21.23 5.85 0.86
N PRO A 89 -20.92 4.87 1.74
CA PRO A 89 -19.93 3.84 1.44
C PRO A 89 -20.11 3.13 0.09
N TRP A 90 -21.36 2.85 -0.32
CA TRP A 90 -21.71 2.17 -1.57
C TRP A 90 -21.59 3.04 -2.84
N LEU A 91 -21.25 4.33 -2.70
CA LEU A 91 -20.99 5.24 -3.81
C LEU A 91 -19.50 5.57 -3.97
N ARG A 92 -18.64 5.03 -3.11
CA ARG A 92 -17.19 5.29 -3.15
C ARG A 92 -16.52 4.45 -4.22
N TYR A 93 -15.39 4.95 -4.71
CA TYR A 93 -14.52 4.28 -5.68
C TYR A 93 -13.11 4.18 -5.09
N LEU A 94 -12.48 3.02 -5.21
CA LEU A 94 -11.08 2.78 -4.86
C LEU A 94 -10.16 3.67 -5.70
N GLU A 95 -10.50 3.89 -6.97
CA GLU A 95 -9.75 4.81 -7.84
C GLU A 95 -9.74 6.24 -7.29
N GLN A 96 -10.93 6.74 -6.91
CA GLN A 96 -11.07 8.09 -6.36
C GLN A 96 -10.35 8.22 -5.03
N ALA A 97 -10.49 7.23 -4.14
CA ALA A 97 -9.75 7.22 -2.88
C ALA A 97 -8.23 7.24 -3.11
N THR A 98 -7.74 6.50 -4.11
CA THR A 98 -6.31 6.50 -4.48
C THR A 98 -5.87 7.86 -4.98
N HIS A 99 -6.69 8.52 -5.81
CA HIS A 99 -6.40 9.86 -6.32
C HIS A 99 -6.37 10.89 -5.19
N VAL A 100 -7.35 10.84 -4.28
CA VAL A 100 -7.43 11.70 -3.10
C VAL A 100 -6.20 11.52 -2.21
N LEU A 101 -5.77 10.29 -1.92
CA LEU A 101 -4.56 10.08 -1.12
C LEU A 101 -3.28 10.52 -1.84
N THR A 102 -3.27 10.59 -3.16
CA THR A 102 -2.11 11.06 -3.94
C THR A 102 -1.94 12.59 -3.85
N SER A 103 -2.96 13.34 -3.42
CA SER A 103 -2.81 14.77 -3.14
C SER A 103 -2.04 15.03 -1.84
N LEU A 104 -1.90 14.01 -0.99
CA LEU A 104 -1.18 14.12 0.27
C LEU A 104 0.32 14.21 0.05
N PRO A 105 1.02 15.05 0.84
CA PRO A 105 2.46 15.13 0.78
C PRO A 105 3.14 13.77 0.95
N MET A 106 4.12 13.52 0.10
CA MET A 106 4.94 12.31 0.08
C MET A 106 4.21 10.99 -0.24
N ILE A 107 2.91 11.02 -0.52
CA ILE A 107 2.13 9.83 -0.90
C ILE A 107 2.01 9.80 -2.42
N GLY A 108 2.89 9.03 -3.07
CA GLY A 108 2.76 8.74 -4.49
C GLY A 108 1.69 7.69 -4.76
N ARG A 109 1.23 7.59 -6.02
CA ARG A 109 0.16 6.66 -6.44
C ARG A 109 0.34 5.23 -5.97
N PHE A 110 1.57 4.71 -5.95
CA PHE A 110 1.86 3.37 -5.43
C PHE A 110 1.49 3.25 -3.95
N VAL A 111 2.00 4.15 -3.10
CA VAL A 111 1.70 4.15 -1.66
C VAL A 111 0.22 4.39 -1.39
N ALA A 112 -0.40 5.33 -2.13
CA ALA A 112 -1.84 5.58 -2.05
C ALA A 112 -2.64 4.30 -2.31
N TYR A 113 -2.27 3.55 -3.35
CA TYR A 113 -2.96 2.32 -3.69
C TYR A 113 -2.79 1.23 -2.63
N GLU A 114 -1.59 1.07 -2.08
CA GLU A 114 -1.37 0.13 -0.96
C GLU A 114 -2.25 0.47 0.24
N ILE A 115 -2.34 1.76 0.61
CA ILE A 115 -3.25 2.22 1.68
C ILE A 115 -4.71 1.92 1.33
N VAL A 116 -5.15 2.22 0.11
CA VAL A 116 -6.52 1.95 -0.34
C VAL A 116 -6.85 0.46 -0.29
N THR A 117 -5.89 -0.41 -0.59
CA THR A 117 -6.09 -1.87 -0.55
C THR A 117 -6.22 -2.40 0.87
N ASP A 118 -5.52 -1.80 1.84
CA ASP A 118 -5.75 -2.11 3.25
C ASP A 118 -7.13 -1.58 3.72
N LEU A 119 -7.44 -0.32 3.37
CA LEU A 119 -8.71 0.33 3.70
C LEU A 119 -9.91 -0.37 3.08
N ARG A 120 -9.72 -1.08 1.97
CA ARG A 120 -10.75 -1.86 1.28
C ARG A 120 -11.40 -2.90 2.19
N HIS A 121 -10.68 -3.47 3.15
CA HIS A 121 -11.26 -4.45 4.07
C HIS A 121 -11.97 -3.81 5.28
N THR A 122 -12.08 -2.47 5.32
CA THR A 122 -12.68 -1.72 6.43
C THR A 122 -14.04 -1.13 6.05
N HIS A 123 -14.77 -0.58 7.03
CA HIS A 123 -16.02 0.13 6.77
C HIS A 123 -15.89 1.35 5.83
N LEU A 124 -14.66 1.80 5.56
CA LEU A 124 -14.40 2.94 4.68
C LEU A 124 -14.54 2.58 3.21
N LEU A 125 -14.10 1.40 2.77
CA LEU A 125 -14.05 1.05 1.34
C LEU A 125 -14.56 -0.37 1.01
N LYS A 126 -15.04 -1.15 2.00
CA LYS A 126 -15.59 -2.51 1.76
C LYS A 126 -16.79 -2.57 0.82
N GLN A 127 -17.45 -1.44 0.55
CA GLN A 127 -18.60 -1.33 -0.34
C GLN A 127 -18.31 -0.51 -1.61
N SER A 128 -17.03 -0.23 -1.91
CA SER A 128 -16.66 0.53 -3.10
C SER A 128 -17.21 -0.11 -4.38
N ARG A 129 -17.55 0.70 -5.37
CA ARG A 129 -18.24 0.21 -6.58
C ARG A 129 -17.35 -0.52 -7.58
N ASP A 130 -16.07 -0.22 -7.54
CA ASP A 130 -15.06 -0.60 -8.52
C ASP A 130 -14.12 -1.71 -8.02
N ILE A 131 -14.49 -2.39 -6.94
CA ILE A 131 -13.79 -3.55 -6.36
C ILE A 131 -13.42 -4.60 -7.42
N LEU A 132 -14.40 -4.94 -8.27
CA LEU A 132 -14.28 -5.97 -9.30
C LEU A 132 -13.94 -5.40 -10.67
N THR A 133 -13.73 -4.10 -10.79
CA THR A 133 -13.52 -3.44 -12.10
C THR A 133 -12.31 -2.54 -12.16
N TRP A 134 -11.62 -2.29 -11.04
CA TRP A 134 -10.47 -1.41 -11.00
C TRP A 134 -9.35 -1.89 -10.08
N ALA A 135 -8.14 -1.80 -10.60
CA ALA A 135 -6.89 -1.85 -9.87
C ALA A 135 -5.92 -0.80 -10.44
N ASN A 136 -4.93 -0.39 -9.65
CA ASN A 136 -3.84 0.47 -10.11
C ASN A 136 -2.65 -0.39 -10.58
N PRO A 137 -2.47 -0.61 -11.89
CA PRO A 137 -1.45 -1.52 -12.40
C PRO A 137 -0.03 -0.98 -12.19
N GLY A 138 0.73 -1.65 -11.32
CA GLY A 138 2.15 -1.36 -11.15
C GLY A 138 3.00 -1.80 -12.37
N PRO A 139 4.28 -1.39 -12.43
CA PRO A 139 5.18 -1.80 -13.51
C PRO A 139 5.32 -3.34 -13.64
N GLY A 140 5.19 -4.07 -12.52
CA GLY A 140 5.18 -5.53 -12.50
C GLY A 140 3.95 -6.10 -13.20
N ALA A 141 2.76 -5.65 -12.80
CA ALA A 141 1.51 -6.08 -13.41
C ALA A 141 1.47 -5.82 -14.92
N ARG A 142 1.89 -4.62 -15.37
CA ARG A 142 1.97 -4.28 -16.81
C ARG A 142 2.88 -5.21 -17.60
N ARG A 143 4.02 -5.60 -17.02
CA ARG A 143 4.90 -6.60 -17.66
C ARG A 143 4.28 -7.98 -17.63
N GLY A 144 3.58 -8.35 -16.56
CA GLY A 144 2.77 -9.57 -16.49
C GLY A 144 1.76 -9.65 -17.63
N ILE A 145 1.02 -8.56 -17.87
CA ILE A 145 0.10 -8.42 -19.01
C ILE A 145 0.85 -8.63 -20.32
N ASN A 146 1.97 -7.92 -20.53
CA ASN A 146 2.77 -8.10 -21.74
C ASN A 146 3.21 -9.56 -21.95
N ARG A 147 3.52 -10.30 -20.88
CA ARG A 147 3.90 -11.72 -20.98
C ARG A 147 2.73 -12.62 -21.38
N ILE A 148 1.57 -12.45 -20.75
CA ILE A 148 0.39 -13.26 -21.00
C ILE A 148 -0.12 -13.04 -22.42
N PHE A 149 -0.21 -11.78 -22.85
CA PHE A 149 -0.75 -11.40 -24.16
C PHE A 149 0.31 -11.38 -25.28
N GLY A 150 1.54 -11.82 -25.00
CA GLY A 150 2.59 -11.97 -26.02
C GLY A 150 3.17 -10.67 -26.57
N HIS A 151 3.00 -9.55 -25.86
CA HIS A 151 3.60 -8.26 -26.22
C HIS A 151 5.08 -8.19 -25.84
N SER A 152 5.79 -7.22 -26.41
CA SER A 152 7.12 -6.85 -25.92
C SER A 152 7.07 -6.47 -24.44
N LEU A 153 8.03 -6.93 -23.63
CA LEU A 153 8.07 -6.61 -22.19
C LEU A 153 8.13 -5.10 -21.90
N LYS A 154 8.64 -4.29 -22.83
CA LYS A 154 8.72 -2.83 -22.72
C LYS A 154 7.54 -2.11 -23.38
N ALA A 155 6.56 -2.83 -23.91
CA ALA A 155 5.37 -2.22 -24.48
C ALA A 155 4.67 -1.38 -23.40
N LEU A 156 4.27 -0.17 -23.79
CA LEU A 156 3.46 0.70 -22.96
C LEU A 156 2.06 0.09 -22.87
N VAL A 157 1.61 -0.12 -21.65
CA VAL A 157 0.26 -0.57 -21.32
C VAL A 157 -0.40 0.63 -20.65
N SER A 158 -1.56 1.08 -21.11
CA SER A 158 -2.30 2.17 -20.45
C SER A 158 -3.03 1.64 -19.19
N ASP A 159 -3.57 2.53 -18.35
CA ASP A 159 -4.37 2.09 -17.19
C ASP A 159 -5.64 1.37 -17.62
N GLU A 160 -6.29 1.89 -18.66
CA GLU A 160 -7.55 1.38 -19.22
C GLU A 160 -7.34 -0.02 -19.80
N TYR A 161 -6.38 -0.18 -20.71
CA TYR A 161 -6.07 -1.48 -21.30
C TYR A 161 -5.60 -2.50 -20.25
N ALA A 162 -4.86 -2.05 -19.23
CA ALA A 162 -4.49 -2.93 -18.15
C ALA A 162 -5.70 -3.43 -17.36
N ASN A 163 -6.65 -2.56 -17.04
CA ASN A 163 -7.87 -2.95 -16.33
C ASN A 163 -8.78 -3.84 -17.17
N GLU A 164 -8.88 -3.61 -18.48
CA GLU A 164 -9.57 -4.52 -19.42
C GLU A 164 -8.94 -5.92 -19.37
N CYS A 165 -7.62 -6.03 -19.55
CA CYS A 165 -6.93 -7.33 -19.46
C CYS A 165 -7.08 -7.99 -18.09
N MET A 166 -7.05 -7.22 -17.00
CA MET A 166 -7.21 -7.76 -15.64
C MET A 166 -8.64 -8.23 -15.39
N LEU A 167 -9.64 -7.57 -15.98
CA LEU A 167 -11.03 -8.00 -15.92
C LEU A 167 -11.24 -9.32 -16.66
N ASP A 168 -10.69 -9.46 -17.87
CA ASP A 168 -10.73 -10.73 -18.62
C ASP A 168 -10.12 -11.87 -17.79
N LEU A 169 -8.97 -11.62 -17.16
CA LEU A 169 -8.30 -12.60 -16.29
C LEU A 169 -9.09 -12.89 -15.01
N LEU A 170 -9.77 -11.90 -14.44
CA LEU A 170 -10.64 -12.10 -13.28
C LEU A 170 -11.80 -13.03 -13.64
N GLU A 171 -12.43 -12.80 -14.79
CA GLU A 171 -13.52 -13.64 -15.30
C GLU A 171 -13.06 -15.09 -15.55
N GLU A 172 -11.89 -15.26 -16.18
CA GLU A 172 -11.29 -16.60 -16.38
C GLU A 172 -10.90 -17.28 -15.06
N SER A 173 -10.61 -16.50 -14.01
CA SER A 173 -10.19 -17.04 -12.72
C SER A 173 -11.33 -17.71 -11.95
N TYR A 174 -12.60 -17.36 -12.19
CA TYR A 174 -13.72 -17.82 -11.37
C TYR A 174 -13.83 -19.34 -11.27
N ASP A 175 -13.67 -20.06 -12.38
CA ASP A 175 -13.71 -21.53 -12.38
C ASP A 175 -12.57 -22.17 -11.58
N LEU A 176 -11.40 -21.51 -11.55
CA LEU A 176 -10.22 -21.97 -10.83
C LEU A 176 -10.35 -21.63 -9.33
N CYS A 177 -10.74 -20.40 -9.02
CA CYS A 177 -10.96 -19.91 -7.68
C CYS A 177 -12.05 -20.73 -6.97
N ALA A 178 -13.16 -21.04 -7.65
CA ALA A 178 -14.21 -21.92 -7.12
C ALA A 178 -13.69 -23.33 -6.80
N LYS A 179 -12.81 -23.90 -7.62
CA LYS A 179 -12.18 -25.22 -7.35
C LYS A 179 -11.27 -25.18 -6.13
N TRP A 180 -10.70 -24.02 -5.79
CA TRP A 180 -9.82 -23.83 -4.64
C TRP A 180 -10.55 -23.31 -3.40
N GLY A 181 -11.86 -23.04 -3.49
CA GLY A 181 -12.64 -22.45 -2.41
C GLY A 181 -12.24 -21.00 -2.12
N TRP A 182 -11.84 -20.27 -3.16
CA TRP A 182 -11.47 -18.85 -3.08
C TRP A 182 -12.62 -18.02 -3.65
N ASP A 183 -13.60 -17.71 -2.82
CA ASP A 183 -14.85 -17.11 -3.28
C ASP A 183 -14.78 -15.57 -3.43
N ASP A 184 -13.74 -14.93 -2.87
CA ASP A 184 -13.58 -13.47 -2.78
C ASP A 184 -12.38 -12.97 -3.60
N PHE A 185 -12.23 -13.45 -4.84
CA PHE A 185 -11.13 -13.02 -5.72
C PHE A 185 -11.49 -11.70 -6.44
N GLU A 186 -10.57 -10.73 -6.46
CA GLU A 186 -10.83 -9.36 -6.88
C GLU A 186 -9.79 -8.82 -7.87
N MET A 187 -10.02 -7.61 -8.41
CA MET A 187 -9.07 -6.96 -9.33
C MET A 187 -7.68 -6.76 -8.74
N ARG A 188 -7.60 -6.47 -7.43
CA ARG A 188 -6.32 -6.36 -6.70
C ARG A 188 -5.54 -7.67 -6.72
N ASP A 189 -6.23 -8.82 -6.60
CA ASP A 189 -5.57 -10.12 -6.61
C ASP A 189 -4.98 -10.43 -7.98
N ILE A 190 -5.70 -10.10 -9.06
CA ILE A 190 -5.19 -10.22 -10.43
C ILE A 190 -3.95 -9.32 -10.62
N GLU A 191 -4.01 -8.05 -10.21
CA GLU A 191 -2.87 -7.12 -10.29
C GLU A 191 -1.63 -7.69 -9.58
N HIS A 192 -1.83 -8.21 -8.37
CA HIS A 192 -0.79 -8.86 -7.57
C HIS A 192 -0.26 -10.13 -8.22
N CYS A 193 -1.13 -11.02 -8.70
CA CYS A 193 -0.74 -12.24 -9.41
C CYS A 193 0.11 -11.93 -10.65
N LEU A 194 -0.25 -10.91 -11.43
CA LEU A 194 0.53 -10.45 -12.58
C LEU A 194 1.91 -9.93 -12.16
N CYS A 195 1.96 -9.12 -11.09
CA CYS A 195 3.19 -8.57 -10.55
C CYS A 195 4.14 -9.66 -10.04
N GLU A 196 3.64 -10.62 -9.26
CA GLU A 196 4.43 -11.74 -8.73
C GLU A 196 4.85 -12.73 -9.83
N THR A 197 3.98 -12.97 -10.82
CA THR A 197 4.32 -13.79 -11.98
C THR A 197 5.47 -13.18 -12.78
N ASP A 198 5.46 -11.86 -13.04
CA ASP A 198 6.59 -11.17 -13.67
C ASP A 198 7.87 -11.30 -12.83
N LYS A 199 7.79 -11.13 -11.50
CA LYS A 199 8.95 -11.29 -10.62
C LYS A 199 9.54 -12.71 -10.72
N TYR A 200 8.69 -13.73 -10.67
CA TYR A 200 9.11 -15.13 -10.81
C TYR A 200 9.75 -15.40 -12.17
N LEU A 201 9.09 -15.01 -13.27
CA LEU A 201 9.58 -15.26 -14.61
C LEU A 201 10.89 -14.53 -14.90
N ARG A 202 11.09 -13.32 -14.36
CA ARG A 202 12.37 -12.61 -14.47
C ARG A 202 13.53 -13.38 -13.85
N VAL A 203 13.30 -14.01 -12.69
CA VAL A 203 14.31 -14.86 -12.05
C VAL A 203 14.55 -16.12 -12.89
N LYS A 204 13.46 -16.79 -13.28
CA LYS A 204 13.50 -18.03 -14.07
C LYS A 204 14.23 -17.86 -15.40
N ASN A 205 14.00 -16.75 -16.09
CA ASN A 205 14.56 -16.47 -17.41
C ASN A 205 15.89 -15.69 -17.38
N GLY A 206 16.37 -15.27 -16.20
CA GLY A 206 17.60 -14.47 -16.08
C GLY A 206 17.47 -13.00 -16.53
N GLU A 207 16.25 -12.45 -16.57
CA GLU A 207 15.94 -11.08 -17.04
C GLU A 207 16.14 -10.00 -15.93
N GLY A 208 17.19 -10.17 -15.13
CA GLY A 208 17.56 -9.30 -14.02
C GLY A 208 17.51 -9.98 -12.65
N ARG A 209 17.92 -9.24 -11.60
CA ARG A 209 18.01 -9.75 -10.23
C ARG A 209 16.90 -9.14 -9.35
N PRO A 210 16.29 -9.91 -8.43
CA PRO A 210 15.49 -9.34 -7.34
C PRO A 210 16.35 -8.33 -6.55
N ARG A 211 15.79 -7.16 -6.22
CA ARG A 211 16.53 -6.12 -5.48
C ARG A 211 16.96 -6.58 -4.08
N ALA A 212 16.20 -7.48 -3.47
CA ALA A 212 16.54 -8.14 -2.22
C ALA A 212 16.57 -9.66 -2.42
N LYS A 213 17.65 -10.32 -2.00
CA LYS A 213 17.66 -11.77 -1.79
C LYS A 213 17.14 -12.00 -0.39
N ASN A 214 15.94 -12.57 -0.23
CA ASN A 214 15.50 -13.07 1.06
C ASN A 214 16.47 -14.20 1.46
N LYS A 215 17.38 -13.91 2.40
CA LYS A 215 18.14 -14.95 3.08
C LYS A 215 17.14 -15.62 4.01
N TRP A 216 16.66 -16.82 3.65
CA TRP A 216 15.95 -17.66 4.59
C TRP A 216 16.83 -17.84 5.83
N ARG A 217 16.39 -17.29 6.96
CA ARG A 217 16.97 -17.64 8.26
C ARG A 217 16.42 -19.02 8.60
N ASN A 218 17.29 -20.03 8.65
CA ASN A 218 16.96 -21.31 9.27
C ASN A 218 16.76 -21.07 10.77
N SER A 219 15.57 -20.64 11.18
CA SER A 219 15.13 -20.66 12.58
C SER A 219 14.19 -21.84 12.78
N PHE A 220 14.73 -23.04 12.51
CA PHE A 220 14.28 -24.29 13.10
C PHE A 220 15.56 -25.03 13.50
N ASN A 221 16.05 -24.73 14.70
CA ASN A 221 17.06 -25.50 15.40
C ASN A 221 16.69 -25.46 16.89
N GLY A 222 16.31 -26.62 17.42
CA GLY A 222 16.24 -26.91 18.87
C GLY A 222 14.92 -26.55 19.54
#